data_AF-A0A5R2N5J7-F1
#
_entry.id   AF-A0A5R2N5J7-F1
#
_cell.length_a   1.000
_cell.length_b   1.000
_cell.length_c   1.000
_cell.angle_alpha   90.00
_cell.angle_beta   90.00
_cell.angle_gamma   90.00
#
_symmetry.space_group_name_H-M   'P 1'
#
loop_
_entity.id
_entity.type
_entity.pdbx_description
1 polymer ?
#
loop_
_entity_poly.entity_id
_entity_poly.type
_entity_poly.pdbx_seq_one_letter_code
_entity_poly.pdbx_strand_id
1 'polypeptide(L)' 'MNIMFQKTNQRMFGTFPLKGDTLRAAIAAAIDAGYRAFDTAQAYGN' A
#
# COMPACT_ATOMS: atom_id res chain seq x y z
N MET A 1 13.88 -2.43 19.63
CA MET A 1 12.65 -3.08 19.14
C MET A 1 13.06 -4.42 18.54
N ASN A 2 12.89 -5.53 19.25
CA ASN A 2 13.23 -6.85 18.73
C ASN A 2 12.01 -7.36 17.97
N ILE A 3 12.01 -7.20 16.65
CA ILE A 3 10.93 -7.72 15.80
C ILE A 3 11.23 -9.21 15.62
N MET A 4 10.56 -10.05 16.41
CA MET A 4 10.43 -11.46 16.07
C MET A 4 9.79 -11.50 14.68
N PHE A 5 10.50 -12.05 13.68
CA PHE A 5 10.02 -12.09 12.30
C PHE A 5 8.67 -12.83 12.23
N GLN A 6 7.58 -12.06 12.15
CA GLN A 6 6.27 -12.57 11.81
C GLN A 6 6.20 -12.57 10.29
N LYS A 7 5.80 -13.70 9.67
CA LYS A 7 5.61 -13.84 8.21
C LYS A 7 4.42 -13.02 7.71
N THR A 8 4.38 -11.74 8.04
CA THR A 8 3.27 -10.82 7.77
C THR A 8 3.82 -9.50 7.25
N ASN A 9 3.05 -8.85 6.37
CA ASN A 9 3.34 -7.49 5.93
C ASN A 9 2.72 -6.51 6.92
N GLN A 10 3.41 -6.24 8.03
CA GLN A 10 2.90 -5.38 9.11
C GLN A 10 2.67 -3.91 8.69
N ARG A 11 3.21 -3.49 7.53
CA ARG A 11 3.01 -2.17 6.94
C ARG A 11 2.30 -2.30 5.61
N MET A 12 1.18 -1.61 5.49
CA MET A 12 0.34 -1.56 4.29
C MET A 12 0.27 -0.13 3.74
N PHE A 13 0.13 -0.01 2.43
CA PHE A 13 -0.10 1.25 1.74
C PHE A 13 -1.60 1.45 1.48
N GLY A 14 -2.18 2.55 1.95
CA GLY A 14 -3.58 2.87 1.74
C GLY A 14 -3.84 3.59 0.43
N THR A 15 -4.89 3.20 -0.30
CA THR A 15 -5.22 3.82 -1.59
C THR A 15 -6.20 4.99 -1.49
N PHE A 16 -6.89 5.18 -0.37
CA PHE A 16 -7.80 6.33 -0.19
C PHE A 16 -7.02 7.64 0.09
N PRO A 17 -7.39 8.79 -0.52
CA PRO A 17 -8.43 9.02 -1.52
C PRO A 17 -7.89 9.08 -2.97
N LEU A 18 -6.73 8.46 -3.25
CA LEU A 18 -6.02 8.58 -4.51
C LEU A 18 -6.82 7.97 -5.68
N LYS A 19 -6.67 8.56 -6.87
CA LYS A 19 -7.39 8.20 -8.09
C LYS A 19 -6.49 8.24 -9.32
N GLY A 20 -6.88 7.52 -10.37
CA GLY A 20 -6.32 7.66 -11.71
C GLY A 20 -4.80 7.56 -11.73
N ASP A 21 -4.14 8.47 -12.46
CA ASP A 21 -2.69 8.42 -12.65
C ASP A 21 -1.90 8.71 -11.37
N THR A 22 -2.45 9.52 -10.47
CA THR A 22 -1.84 9.74 -9.14
C THR A 22 -1.81 8.45 -8.34
N LEU A 23 -2.90 7.67 -8.35
CA LEU A 23 -2.91 6.35 -7.69
C LEU A 23 -1.89 5.41 -8.34
N ARG A 24 -1.83 5.38 -9.68
CA ARG A 24 -0.86 4.53 -10.40
C ARG A 24 0.59 4.86 -10.03
N ALA A 25 0.94 6.14 -10.04
CA ALA A 25 2.28 6.61 -9.67
C ALA A 25 2.60 6.29 -8.21
N ALA A 26 1.63 6.47 -7.30
CA ALA A 26 1.80 6.16 -5.89
C ALA A 26 1.99 4.66 -5.63
N ILE A 27 1.26 3.79 -6.34
CA ILE A 27 1.45 2.34 -6.26
C ILE A 27 2.84 1.95 -6.75
N ALA A 28 3.30 2.49 -7.88
CA ALA A 28 4.64 2.21 -8.40
C ALA A 28 5.73 2.60 -7.38
N ALA A 29 5.65 3.82 -6.84
CA ALA A 29 6.58 4.28 -5.82
C ALA A 29 6.52 3.44 -4.54
N ALA A 30 5.34 2.99 -4.11
CA ALA A 30 5.20 2.14 -2.94
C ALA A 30 5.84 0.75 -3.15
N ILE A 31 5.69 0.17 -4.34
CA ILE A 31 6.34 -1.10 -4.71
C ILE A 31 7.87 -0.95 -4.65
N ASP A 32 8.40 0.12 -5.24
CA ASP A 32 9.84 0.44 -5.27
C ASP A 32 10.38 0.69 -3.85
N ALA A 33 9.60 1.33 -2.99
CA ALA A 33 9.93 1.55 -1.58
C ALA A 33 9.84 0.27 -0.71
N GLY A 34 9.35 -0.84 -1.25
CA GLY A 34 9.32 -2.13 -0.56
C GLY A 34 7.98 -2.53 0.07
N TYR A 35 6.90 -1.79 -0.17
CA TYR A 35 5.57 -2.21 0.28
C TYR A 35 5.12 -3.50 -0.42
N ARG A 36 4.51 -4.41 0.35
CA ARG A 36 3.99 -5.70 -0.14
C ARG A 36 2.54 -5.97 0.27
N ALA A 37 1.89 -4.98 0.88
CA ALA A 37 0.47 -5.01 1.22
C ALA A 37 -0.17 -3.68 0.85
N PHE A 38 -1.38 -3.75 0.29
CA PHE A 38 -2.16 -2.60 -0.17
C PHE A 38 -3.57 -2.70 0.40
N ASP A 39 -4.04 -1.59 0.95
CA ASP A 39 -5.40 -1.43 1.47
C ASP A 39 -6.27 -0.72 0.46
N THR A 40 -7.40 -1.31 0.12
CA THR A 40 -8.38 -0.68 -0.77
C THR A 40 -9.80 -1.11 -0.42
N ALA A 41 -10.78 -0.37 -0.93
CA ALA A 41 -12.20 -0.68 -0.77
C ALA A 41 -12.96 -0.29 -2.03
N GLN A 42 -14.03 -1.02 -2.35
CA GLN A 42 -14.90 -0.70 -3.49
C GLN A 42 -15.46 0.74 -3.39
N ALA A 43 -15.78 1.21 -2.18
CA ALA A 43 -16.25 2.57 -1.94
C ALA A 43 -15.21 3.65 -2.30
N TYR A 44 -13.93 3.30 -2.33
CA TYR A 44 -12.88 4.24 -2.74
C TYR A 44 -12.92 4.49 -4.24
N GLY A 45 -13.60 3.67 -5.04
CA GLY A 45 -13.88 3.89 -6.46
C GLY A 45 -12.65 4.27 -7.29
N ASN A 46 -11.50 3.69 -6.95
CA ASN A 46 -10.19 4.07 -7.45
C ASN A 46 -9.52 2.94 -8.24
#